data_AF-A0A7V9PBA2-F1
#
_entry.id   AF-A0A7V9PBA2-F1
#
_cell.length_a   1.000
_cell.length_b   1.000
_cell.length_c   1.000
_cell.angle_alpha   90.00
_cell.angle_beta   90.00
_cell.angle_gamma   90.00
#
_symmetry.space_group_name_H-M   'P 1'
#
loop_
_entity.id
_entity.type
_entity.pdbx_description
1 polymer ?
#
loop_
_entity_poly.entity_id
_entity_poly.type
_entity_poly.pdbx_seq_one_letter_code
_entity_poly.pdbx_strand_id
1 'polypeptide(L)' 'MFHKMSDAPPHGWLAFELSVLRRLKFASVILPFACEPHLGVYLKRLHASVAANDLTQAGFIKSVAAIENNGEILSD' A
#
# COMPACT_ATOMS: atom_id res chain seq x y z
N MET A 1 17.73 -12.29 6.89
CA MET A 1 17.20 -13.23 5.88
C MET A 1 16.02 -12.55 5.19
N PHE A 2 16.21 -11.98 3.99
CA PHE A 2 15.14 -11.29 3.27
C PHE A 2 14.24 -12.32 2.59
N HIS A 3 12.98 -12.37 2.99
CA HIS A 3 11.97 -13.19 2.32
C HIS A 3 11.84 -12.73 0.86
N LYS A 4 12.06 -13.66 -0.08
CA LYS A 4 11.91 -13.38 -1.51
C LYS A 4 10.41 -13.32 -1.81
N MET A 5 9.84 -12.12 -1.73
CA MET A 5 8.45 -11.87 -2.12
C MET A 5 8.30 -12.18 -3.62
N SER A 6 7.31 -12.99 -3.98
CA SER A 6 7.10 -13.58 -5.31
C SER A 6 7.29 -12.58 -6.46
N ASP A 7 7.92 -13.02 -7.56
CA ASP A 7 8.09 -12.25 -8.82
C ASP A 7 6.77 -12.03 -9.59
N ALA A 8 5.63 -12.42 -9.01
CA ALA A 8 4.32 -12.14 -9.58
C ALA A 8 4.09 -10.61 -9.60
N PRO A 9 3.60 -10.06 -10.73
CA PRO A 9 3.26 -8.65 -10.79
C PRO A 9 2.22 -8.31 -9.71
N PRO A 10 2.32 -7.14 -9.06
CA PRO A 10 1.31 -6.72 -8.10
C PRO A 10 -0.05 -6.62 -8.81
N HIS A 11 -1.12 -7.01 -8.10
CA HIS A 11 -2.49 -7.01 -8.61
C HIS A 11 -3.37 -6.01 -7.85
N GLY A 12 -4.52 -5.67 -8.44
CA GLY A 12 -5.51 -4.79 -7.81
C GLY A 12 -4.99 -3.37 -7.56
N TRP A 13 -5.34 -2.81 -6.40
CA TRP A 13 -5.03 -1.42 -6.03
C TRP A 13 -3.53 -1.09 -6.06
N LEU A 14 -2.68 -1.99 -5.56
CA LEU A 14 -1.23 -1.79 -5.55
C LEU A 14 -0.67 -1.69 -6.98
N ALA A 15 -1.22 -2.44 -7.93
CA ALA A 15 -0.81 -2.37 -9.33
C ALA A 15 -1.10 -0.99 -9.93
N PHE A 16 -2.29 -0.45 -9.61
CA PHE A 16 -2.71 0.88 -10.02
C PHE A 16 -1.80 1.96 -9.44
N GLU A 17 -1.55 1.96 -8.13
CA GLU A 17 -0.68 2.93 -7.47
C GLU A 17 0.71 2.96 -8.09
N LEU A 18 1.30 1.78 -8.32
CA LEU A 18 2.62 1.66 -8.95
C LEU A 18 2.62 2.14 -10.41
N SER A 19 1.53 1.92 -11.15
CA SER A 19 1.40 2.41 -12.53
C SER A 19 1.46 3.94 -12.64
N VAL A 20 0.90 4.63 -11.64
CA VAL A 20 0.93 6.09 -11.53
C VAL A 20 2.31 6.55 -11.07
N LEU A 21 2.79 5.99 -9.96
CA LEU A 21 4.06 6.40 -9.35
C LEU A 21 5.26 6.19 -10.27
N ARG A 22 5.30 5.10 -11.07
CA ARG A 22 6.39 4.86 -12.03
C ARG A 22 6.54 5.93 -13.11
N ARG A 23 5.52 6.75 -13.35
CA ARG A 23 5.56 7.84 -14.34
C ARG A 23 6.09 9.15 -13.76
N LEU A 24 6.16 9.24 -12.43
CA LEU A 24 6.62 10.43 -11.71
C LEU A 24 8.10 10.30 -11.37
N LYS A 25 8.83 11.41 -11.42
CA LYS A 25 10.22 11.48 -10.95
C LYS A 25 10.22 11.97 -9.52
N PHE A 26 10.61 11.11 -8.58
CA PHE A 26 10.74 11.47 -7.17
C PHE A 26 11.89 10.70 -6.53
N ALA A 27 12.50 11.32 -5.51
CA ALA A 27 13.57 10.71 -4.71
C ALA A 27 13.08 10.31 -3.31
N SER A 28 11.95 10.85 -2.85
CA SER A 28 11.38 10.55 -1.55
C SER A 28 9.86 10.57 -1.57
N VAL A 29 9.24 9.78 -0.68
CA VAL A 29 7.80 9.66 -0.49
C VAL A 29 7.50 9.59 1.01
N ILE A 30 6.48 10.34 1.45
CA ILE A 30 5.91 10.20 2.78
C ILE A 30 4.63 9.38 2.64
N LEU A 31 4.52 8.30 3.42
CA LEU A 31 3.32 7.46 3.52
C LEU A 31 2.68 7.69 4.91
N PRO A 32 1.78 8.68 5.05
CA PRO A 32 1.17 9.03 6.33
C PRO A 32 0.09 8.03 6.80
N PHE A 33 -0.33 7.11 5.91
CA PHE A 33 -1.34 6.08 6.17
C PHE A 33 -0.80 4.72 5.70
N ALA A 34 0.34 4.30 6.25
CA ALA A 34 1.08 3.13 5.77
C ALA A 34 0.57 1.79 6.33
N CYS A 35 -0.75 1.58 6.39
CA CYS A 35 -1.33 0.36 6.96
C CYS A 35 -0.92 -0.90 6.21
N GLU A 36 -0.73 -0.81 4.89
CA GLU A 36 -0.17 -1.88 4.09
C GLU A 36 1.30 -1.61 3.76
N PRO A 37 2.23 -2.45 4.24
CA PRO A 37 3.66 -2.21 4.04
C PRO A 37 4.11 -2.43 2.58
N HIS A 38 3.27 -3.08 1.75
CA HIS A 38 3.65 -3.51 0.41
C HIS A 38 4.10 -2.36 -0.50
N LEU A 39 3.40 -1.23 -0.47
CA LEU A 39 3.75 -0.05 -1.27
C LEU A 39 5.10 0.53 -0.85
N GLY A 40 5.31 0.72 0.46
CA GLY A 40 6.57 1.23 1.01
C GLY A 40 7.77 0.33 0.68
N VAL A 41 7.59 -0.99 0.76
CA VAL A 41 8.63 -1.97 0.38
C VAL A 41 8.96 -1.87 -1.11
N TYR A 42 7.96 -1.74 -1.98
CA TYR A 42 8.19 -1.62 -3.41
C TYR A 42 8.92 -0.31 -3.77
N LEU A 43 8.52 0.80 -3.15
CA LEU A 43 9.16 2.11 -3.32
C LEU A 43 10.63 2.10 -2.87
N LYS A 44 10.96 1.39 -1.79
CA LYS A 44 12.36 1.18 -1.37
C LYS A 44 13.18 0.43 -2.42
N ARG A 45 12.59 -0.57 -3.11
CA ARG A 45 13.27 -1.28 -4.22
C ARG A 45 13.50 -0.38 -5.43
N LEU A 46 12.65 0.64 -5.62
CA LEU A 46 12.85 1.70 -6.63
C LEU A 46 13.83 2.79 -6.18
N HIS A 47 14.57 2.57 -5.08
CA HIS A 47 15.54 3.51 -4.50
C HIS A 47 14.95 4.83 -4.01
N ALA A 48 13.63 4.92 -3.79
CA ALA A 48 13.02 6.07 -3.15
C ALA A 48 13.23 6.04 -1.62
N SER A 49 13.51 7.19 -1.02
CA SER A 49 13.48 7.34 0.43
C SER A 49 12.03 7.35 0.91
N VAL A 50 11.66 6.39 1.75
CA VAL A 50 10.30 6.25 2.26
C VAL A 50 10.29 6.63 3.74
N ALA A 51 9.50 7.64 4.09
CA ALA A 51 9.15 7.96 5.46
C ALA A 51 7.71 7.53 5.69
N ALA A 52 7.51 6.48 6.48
CA ALA A 52 6.18 6.00 6.83
C ALA A 52 5.85 6.46 8.25
N ASN A 53 4.65 7.00 8.44
CA ASN A 53 4.08 7.20 9.76
C ASN A 53 2.84 6.32 9.81
N ASP A 54 2.88 5.27 10.62
CA ASP A 54 1.69 4.46 10.88
C ASP A 54 1.25 4.72 12.32
N LEU A 55 0.57 5.85 12.50
CA LEU A 55 -0.24 6.06 13.68
C LEU A 55 -1.42 5.11 13.51
N THR A 56 -1.38 3.99 14.23
CA THR A 56 -2.39 2.92 14.40
C THR A 56 -3.87 3.24 14.09
N GLN A 57 -4.29 4.50 14.16
CA GLN A 57 -5.57 5.02 13.73
C GLN A 57 -5.95 4.67 12.27
N ALA A 58 -5.01 4.71 11.32
CA ALA A 58 -5.32 4.37 9.93
C ALA A 58 -5.67 2.87 9.79
N GLY A 59 -4.93 2.00 10.49
CA GLY A 59 -5.16 0.56 10.48
C GLY A 59 -6.46 0.20 11.19
N PHE A 60 -6.77 0.92 12.27
CA PHE A 60 -8.04 0.82 12.97
C PHE A 60 -9.21 1.20 12.07
N ILE A 61 -9.19 2.37 11.42
CA ILE A 61 -10.24 2.83 10.51
C ILE A 61 -10.45 1.83 9.37
N LYS A 62 -9.35 1.34 8.77
CA LYS A 62 -9.44 0.35 7.69
C LYS A 62 -10.08 -0.96 8.15
N SER A 63 -9.72 -1.44 9.35
CA SER A 63 -10.29 -2.66 9.92
C SER A 63 -11.78 -2.49 10.23
N VAL A 64 -12.17 -1.34 10.79
CA VAL A 64 -13.58 -1.00 11.05
C VAL A 64 -14.36 -0.99 9.74
N ALA A 65 -13.89 -0.27 8.72
CA ALA A 65 -14.57 -0.21 7.43
C ALA A 65 -14.70 -1.59 6.76
N ALA A 66 -13.69 -2.45 6.86
CA ALA A 66 -13.76 -3.81 6.33
C ALA A 66 -14.78 -4.69 7.07
N ILE A 67 -14.89 -4.55 8.40
CA ILE A 67 -15.87 -5.25 9.22
C ILE A 67 -17.29 -4.75 8.94
N GLU A 68 -17.48 -3.44 8.85
CA GLU A 68 -18.78 -2.81 8.59
C GLU A 68 -19.30 -3.15 7.17
N ASN A 69 -18.42 -3.08 6.16
CA ASN A 69 -18.79 -3.43 4.78
C ASN A 69 -19.02 -4.93 4.56
N ASN A 70 -18.65 -5.80 5.50
CA ASN A 70 -18.87 -7.25 5.37
C ASN A 70 -20.35 -7.64 5.44
N GLY A 71 -21.22 -6.75 5.93
CA GLY A 71 -22.68 -6.92 5.91
C GLY A 71 -23.34 -6.47 4.60
N GLU A 72 -22.62 -5.73 3.75
CA GLU A 72 -23.11 -5.23 2.47
C GLU A 72 -22.72 -6.22 1.37
N ILE A 73 -23.71 -6.97 0.86
CA ILE A 73 -23.54 -7.73 -0.37
C ILE A 73 -23.93 -6.79 -1.50
N LEU A 74 -22.94 -6.30 -2.25
CA LEU A 74 -23.19 -5.65 -3.54
C LEU A 74 -23.90 -6.66 -4.43
N SER A 75 -25.21 -6.49 -4.60
CA SER A 75 -26.03 -7.20 -5.57
C SER A 75 -26.19 -6.30 -6.79
N ASP A 76 -26.12 -6.90 -7.98
CA ASP A 76 -26.28 -6.23 -9.27
C ASP A 76 -27.66 -5.58 -9.45
#